data_AF-A0A9X2JMN0-F1
#
_entry.id   AF-A0A9X2JMN0-F1
#
_cell.length_a   1.000
_cell.length_b   1.000
_cell.length_c   1.000
_cell.angle_alpha   90.00
_cell.angle_beta   90.00
_cell.angle_gamma   90.00
#
_symmetry.space_group_name_H-M   'P 1'
#
loop_
_entity.id
_entity.type
_entity.pdbx_description
1 polymer ?
#
loop_
_entity_poly.entity_id
_entity_poly.type
_entity_poly.pdbx_seq_one_letter_code
_entity_poly.pdbx_strand_id
1 'polypeptide(L)'
;MTTDLEFLDNFGFDVELLESAVRFDPIWEVWENFGSFQDIKRSPRVGEHGVFEISDADENHSLSFLLPFDETGALCGPGRIALERREEEIESKELDMAVSRKIWAEIEDDIREALPELEWEAKPDDDGFCLADHRYWMQKYATTTALPTGRA
;
A
#
# COMPACT_ATOMS: atom_id res chain seq x y z
N MET A 1 -3.98 21.18 -22.05
CA MET A 1 -3.02 21.23 -20.93
C MET A 1 -3.85 21.50 -19.70
N THR A 2 -4.38 20.42 -19.13
CA THR A 2 -5.17 20.44 -17.91
C THR A 2 -4.16 20.55 -16.78
N THR A 3 -4.23 21.63 -16.01
CA THR A 3 -3.34 21.87 -14.87
C THR A 3 -3.61 20.86 -13.77
N ASP A 4 -2.58 20.44 -13.03
CA ASP A 4 -2.65 19.45 -11.92
C ASP A 4 -3.70 19.79 -10.83
N LEU A 5 -4.27 21.00 -10.86
CA LEU A 5 -5.35 21.46 -9.99
C LEU A 5 -6.76 21.01 -10.44
N GLU A 6 -7.02 20.83 -11.74
CA GLU A 6 -8.29 20.23 -12.23
C GLU A 6 -8.27 18.69 -12.14
N PHE A 7 -7.11 18.12 -11.80
CA PHE A 7 -6.83 16.69 -11.72
C PHE A 7 -7.22 16.08 -10.35
N LEU A 8 -7.21 16.88 -9.28
CA LEU A 8 -7.68 16.48 -7.95
C LEU A 8 -9.22 16.51 -7.81
N ASP A 9 -9.92 17.28 -8.66
CA ASP A 9 -11.38 17.46 -8.59
C ASP A 9 -12.19 16.18 -8.95
N ASN A 10 -11.54 15.12 -9.42
CA ASN A 10 -12.21 13.85 -9.76
C ASN A 10 -12.17 12.80 -8.63
N PHE A 11 -11.34 12.98 -7.60
CA PHE A 11 -11.34 12.11 -6.42
C PHE A 11 -11.98 12.85 -5.25
N GLY A 12 -12.93 12.22 -4.57
CA GLY A 12 -13.53 12.79 -3.34
C GLY A 12 -12.53 12.95 -2.18
N PHE A 13 -11.32 12.40 -2.33
CA PHE A 13 -10.22 12.44 -1.38
C PHE A 13 -8.89 12.74 -2.10
N ASP A 14 -8.11 13.67 -1.54
CA ASP A 14 -6.70 13.83 -1.85
C ASP A 14 -5.82 13.24 -0.72
N VAL A 15 -4.50 13.33 -0.86
CA VAL A 15 -3.54 12.81 0.13
C VAL A 15 -3.76 13.43 1.51
N GLU A 16 -4.10 14.72 1.60
CA GLU A 16 -4.29 15.43 2.87
C GLU A 16 -5.61 15.03 3.55
N LEU A 17 -6.69 14.89 2.77
CA LEU A 17 -7.99 14.43 3.26
C LEU A 17 -7.91 12.99 3.77
N LEU A 18 -7.23 12.11 3.05
CA LEU A 18 -7.04 10.73 3.50
C LEU A 18 -6.16 10.67 4.75
N GLU A 19 -5.12 11.50 4.84
CA GLU A 19 -4.30 11.58 6.05
C GLU A 19 -5.12 12.03 7.25
N SER A 20 -5.96 13.05 7.05
CA SER A 20 -6.86 13.53 8.11
C SER A 20 -7.81 12.41 8.57
N ALA A 21 -8.45 11.70 7.64
CA ALA A 21 -9.34 10.59 7.97
C ALA A 21 -8.61 9.49 8.74
N VAL A 22 -7.49 8.99 8.22
CA VAL A 22 -6.66 7.95 8.86
C VAL A 22 -6.14 8.37 10.25
N ARG A 23 -5.92 9.67 10.47
CA ARG A 23 -5.40 10.18 11.75
C ARG A 23 -6.47 10.31 12.83
N PHE A 24 -7.71 10.63 12.44
CA PHE A 24 -8.74 11.06 13.38
C PHE A 24 -9.93 10.10 13.47
N ASP A 25 -10.16 9.28 12.45
CA ASP A 25 -11.30 8.37 12.39
C ASP A 25 -10.85 6.91 12.61
N PRO A 26 -11.71 6.04 13.15
CA PRO A 26 -11.44 4.59 13.23
C PRO A 26 -11.19 4.02 11.84
N ILE A 27 -10.31 3.02 11.73
CA ILE A 27 -9.88 2.55 10.41
C ILE A 27 -11.01 1.87 9.61
N TRP A 28 -12.01 1.31 10.29
CA TRP A 28 -13.21 0.77 9.64
C TRP A 28 -14.08 1.86 9.00
N GLU A 29 -14.15 3.06 9.59
CA GLU A 29 -14.86 4.21 8.99
C GLU A 29 -14.09 4.75 7.78
N VAL A 30 -12.76 4.76 7.85
CA VAL A 30 -11.92 5.13 6.70
C VAL A 30 -12.17 4.15 5.54
N TRP A 31 -12.21 2.85 5.83
CA TRP A 31 -12.57 1.85 4.84
C TRP A 31 -13.93 2.13 4.20
N GLU A 32 -14.98 2.31 5.00
CA GLU A 32 -16.34 2.52 4.48
C GLU A 32 -16.51 3.81 3.67
N ASN A 33 -15.80 4.89 4.02
CA ASN A 33 -15.99 6.20 3.43
C ASN A 33 -15.06 6.50 2.25
N PHE A 34 -13.86 5.91 2.24
CA PHE A 34 -12.83 6.16 1.23
C PHE A 34 -12.56 4.93 0.35
N GLY A 35 -12.43 3.74 0.94
CA GLY A 35 -11.90 2.60 0.23
C GLY A 35 -12.88 1.97 -0.75
N SER A 36 -12.42 1.70 -1.97
CA SER A 36 -13.08 0.77 -2.90
C SER A 36 -12.44 -0.61 -2.89
N PHE A 37 -11.22 -0.73 -2.35
CA PHE A 37 -10.52 -1.98 -2.11
C PHE A 37 -9.81 -1.98 -0.74
N GLN A 38 -9.88 -3.11 -0.03
CA GLN A 38 -9.18 -3.36 1.23
C GLN A 38 -8.64 -4.77 1.22
N ASP A 39 -7.37 -4.93 1.58
CA ASP A 39 -6.74 -6.25 1.63
C ASP A 39 -5.49 -6.27 2.50
N ILE A 40 -5.01 -7.47 2.80
CA ILE A 40 -3.74 -7.72 3.48
C ILE A 40 -2.90 -8.55 2.52
N LYS A 41 -1.83 -7.95 1.99
CA LYS A 41 -1.02 -8.55 0.92
C LYS A 41 0.46 -8.52 1.21
N ARG A 42 1.23 -9.27 0.43
CA ARG A 42 2.70 -9.17 0.42
C ARG A 42 3.15 -7.78 0.01
N SER A 43 4.08 -7.23 0.78
CA SER A 43 4.75 -5.98 0.41
C SER A 43 5.87 -6.27 -0.60
N PRO A 44 5.98 -5.48 -1.69
CA PRO A 44 7.13 -5.56 -2.58
C PRO A 44 8.36 -4.85 -2.01
N ARG A 45 8.22 -4.05 -0.94
CA ARG A 45 9.32 -3.27 -0.35
C ARG A 45 10.25 -4.12 0.50
N VAL A 46 11.55 -3.80 0.46
CA VAL A 46 12.56 -4.50 1.26
C VAL A 46 12.38 -4.14 2.74
N GLY A 47 12.35 -5.15 3.60
CA GLY A 47 12.18 -4.98 5.04
C GLY A 47 10.72 -5.05 5.51
N GLU A 48 9.76 -5.12 4.59
CA GLU A 48 8.34 -5.33 4.87
C GLU A 48 7.97 -6.76 4.46
N HIS A 49 7.25 -7.48 5.33
CA HIS A 49 6.71 -8.80 4.99
C HIS A 49 5.39 -8.65 4.23
N GLY A 50 4.49 -7.86 4.81
CA GLY A 50 3.18 -7.56 4.24
C GLY A 50 2.75 -6.13 4.53
N VAL A 51 1.61 -5.78 3.97
CA VAL A 51 0.99 -4.47 4.11
C VAL A 51 -0.52 -4.64 4.20
N PHE A 52 -1.12 -3.93 5.15
CA PHE A 52 -2.57 -3.71 5.15
C PHE A 52 -2.86 -2.50 4.26
N GLU A 53 -3.75 -2.68 3.30
CA GLU A 53 -4.09 -1.71 2.27
C GLU A 53 -5.54 -1.28 2.40
N ILE A 54 -5.79 0.03 2.32
CA ILE A 54 -7.06 0.59 1.90
C ILE A 54 -6.78 1.49 0.70
N SER A 55 -7.41 1.22 -0.43
CA SER A 55 -7.19 1.98 -1.66
C SER A 55 -8.47 2.33 -2.38
N ASP A 56 -8.39 3.42 -3.13
CA ASP A 56 -9.32 3.76 -4.18
C ASP A 56 -8.55 3.97 -5.47
N ALA A 57 -8.89 3.20 -6.50
CA ALA A 57 -8.11 3.12 -7.73
C ALA A 57 -9.01 3.02 -8.96
N ASP A 58 -8.54 3.62 -10.06
CA ASP A 58 -9.12 3.50 -11.39
C ASP A 58 -8.08 3.02 -12.43
N GLU A 59 -8.38 3.15 -13.71
CA GLU A 59 -7.49 2.69 -14.79
C GLU A 59 -6.19 3.50 -14.91
N ASN A 60 -6.11 4.67 -14.28
CA ASN A 60 -5.01 5.63 -14.42
C ASN A 60 -4.26 5.88 -13.10
N HIS A 61 -4.95 5.83 -11.96
CA HIS A 61 -4.46 6.30 -10.66
C HIS A 61 -4.87 5.37 -9.51
N SER A 62 -4.10 5.42 -8.43
CA SER A 62 -4.42 4.79 -7.14
C SER A 62 -4.06 5.75 -6.01
N LEU A 63 -5.01 6.05 -5.13
CA LEU A 63 -4.74 6.64 -3.82
C LEU A 63 -4.86 5.53 -2.78
N SER A 64 -3.87 5.41 -1.89
CA SER A 64 -3.81 4.25 -0.99
C SER A 64 -3.22 4.62 0.36
N PHE A 65 -3.85 4.11 1.42
CA PHE A 65 -3.25 3.98 2.73
C PHE A 65 -2.65 2.57 2.87
N LEU A 66 -1.40 2.52 3.36
CA LEU A 66 -0.59 1.33 3.44
C LEU A 66 0.07 1.25 4.82
N LEU A 67 -0.17 0.17 5.57
CA LEU A 67 0.39 -0.05 6.89
C LEU A 67 1.29 -1.30 6.91
N PRO A 68 2.62 -1.15 7.02
CA PRO A 68 3.54 -2.26 6.84
C PRO A 68 3.75 -3.10 8.11
N PHE A 69 3.88 -4.41 7.94
CA PHE A 69 4.16 -5.35 9.04
C PHE A 69 5.24 -6.40 8.66
N ASP A 70 5.83 -7.02 9.69
CA ASP A 70 6.86 -8.05 9.56
C ASP A 70 6.31 -9.49 9.53
N GLU A 71 7.20 -10.48 9.46
CA GLU A 71 6.87 -11.92 9.44
C GLU A 71 6.05 -12.40 10.65
N THR A 72 6.00 -11.61 11.72
CA THR A 72 5.24 -11.92 12.94
C THR A 72 3.93 -11.14 13.02
N GLY A 73 3.60 -10.32 12.01
CA GLY A 73 2.46 -9.43 11.99
C GLY A 73 2.66 -8.16 12.83
N ALA A 74 3.88 -7.90 13.32
CA ALA A 74 4.17 -6.69 14.08
C ALA A 74 4.41 -5.51 13.13
N LEU A 75 3.94 -4.32 13.53
CA LEU A 75 4.20 -3.07 12.82
C LEU A 75 5.72 -2.84 12.68
N CYS A 76 6.21 -2.78 11.43
CA CYS A 76 7.65 -2.71 11.15
C CYS A 76 8.13 -1.34 10.62
N GLY A 77 7.19 -0.42 10.37
CA GLY A 77 7.47 0.92 9.88
C GLY A 77 6.27 1.87 10.03
N PRO A 78 6.40 3.13 9.63
CA PRO A 78 5.27 4.04 9.58
C PRO A 78 4.28 3.61 8.49
N GLY A 79 3.00 3.83 8.75
CA GLY A 79 2.01 3.81 7.69
C GLY A 79 2.29 4.93 6.69
N ARG A 80 1.85 4.75 5.46
CA ARG A 80 2.07 5.71 4.38
C ARG A 80 0.79 5.91 3.59
N ILE A 81 0.65 7.10 3.04
CA ILE A 81 -0.35 7.40 2.02
C ILE A 81 0.40 7.66 0.73
N ALA A 82 0.03 6.96 -0.33
CA ALA A 82 0.65 7.09 -1.64
C ALA A 82 -0.41 7.38 -2.69
N LEU A 83 -0.13 8.39 -3.51
CA LEU A 83 -0.84 8.65 -4.76
C LEU A 83 0.07 8.23 -5.91
N GLU A 84 -0.33 7.19 -6.62
CA GLU A 84 0.47 6.57 -7.68
C GLU A 84 -0.26 6.59 -9.03
N ARG A 85 0.55 6.59 -10.10
CA ARG A 85 0.19 6.15 -11.45
C ARG A 85 0.88 4.83 -11.72
N ARG A 86 0.48 4.15 -12.80
CA ARG A 86 1.06 2.87 -13.21
C ARG A 86 2.60 2.79 -13.16
N GLU A 87 3.30 3.87 -13.50
CA GLU A 87 4.77 3.89 -13.63
C GLU A 87 5.48 4.83 -12.64
N GLU A 88 4.75 5.64 -11.87
CA GLU A 88 5.33 6.68 -11.02
C GLU A 88 4.55 6.89 -9.72
N GLU A 89 5.27 7.21 -8.65
CA GLU A 89 4.68 7.74 -7.42
C GLU A 89 4.58 9.24 -7.62
N ILE A 90 3.36 9.80 -7.60
CA ILE A 90 3.14 11.25 -7.72
C ILE A 90 3.47 11.92 -6.39
N GLU A 91 2.91 11.38 -5.32
CA GLU A 91 3.05 11.90 -3.96
C GLU A 91 3.02 10.76 -2.95
N SER A 92 3.81 10.89 -1.90
CA SER A 92 3.86 9.93 -0.80
C SER A 92 4.13 10.63 0.52
N LYS A 93 3.39 10.23 1.55
CA LYS A 93 3.44 10.84 2.88
C LYS A 93 3.47 9.76 3.94
N GLU A 94 4.52 9.79 4.76
CA GLU A 94 4.60 8.93 5.95
C GLU A 94 3.76 9.51 7.09
N LEU A 95 3.05 8.62 7.79
CA LEU A 95 2.37 8.94 9.03
C LEU A 95 3.34 8.91 10.21
N ASP A 96 2.97 9.60 11.27
CA ASP A 96 3.66 9.45 12.54
C ASP A 96 3.52 8.00 13.06
N MET A 97 4.61 7.45 13.63
CA MET A 97 4.57 6.13 14.25
C MET A 97 3.49 5.99 15.34
N ALA A 98 3.14 7.09 16.02
CA ALA A 98 2.09 7.08 17.03
C ALA A 98 0.70 6.85 16.43
N VAL A 99 0.42 7.41 15.25
CA VAL A 99 -0.82 7.17 14.50
C VAL A 99 -0.82 5.74 13.96
N SER A 100 0.29 5.35 13.31
CA SER A 100 0.47 4.00 12.76
C SER A 100 0.23 2.89 13.79
N ARG A 101 0.71 3.07 15.02
CA ARG A 101 0.48 2.11 16.12
C ARG A 101 -0.98 2.03 16.58
N LYS A 102 -1.72 3.14 16.54
CA LYS A 102 -3.14 3.12 16.89
C LYS A 102 -3.91 2.29 15.87
N ILE A 103 -3.67 2.58 14.59
CA ILE A 103 -4.31 1.87 13.48
C ILE A 103 -3.95 0.39 13.55
N TRP A 104 -2.66 0.05 13.71
CA TRP A 104 -2.23 -1.34 13.86
C TRP A 104 -2.95 -2.07 15.00
N ALA A 105 -3.17 -1.42 16.15
CA ALA A 105 -3.90 -2.03 17.26
C ALA A 105 -5.39 -2.30 16.94
N GLU A 106 -5.96 -1.62 15.94
CA GLU A 106 -7.33 -1.89 15.47
C GLU A 106 -7.40 -3.09 14.51
N ILE A 107 -6.33 -3.40 13.78
CA ILE A 107 -6.29 -4.42 12.71
C ILE A 107 -5.27 -5.55 12.97
N GLU A 108 -4.66 -5.61 14.16
CA GLU A 108 -3.62 -6.60 14.45
C GLU A 108 -4.13 -8.05 14.38
N ASP A 109 -5.39 -8.27 14.73
CA ASP A 109 -6.01 -9.59 14.68
C ASP A 109 -6.27 -9.99 13.21
N ASP A 110 -6.76 -9.08 12.37
CA ASP A 110 -6.94 -9.32 10.94
C ASP A 110 -5.60 -9.66 10.25
N ILE A 111 -4.52 -8.93 10.60
CA ILE A 111 -3.17 -9.26 10.12
C ILE A 111 -2.77 -10.67 10.53
N ARG A 112 -2.92 -11.02 11.82
CA ARG A 112 -2.54 -12.36 12.32
C ARG A 112 -3.32 -13.47 11.65
N GLU A 113 -4.60 -13.25 11.35
CA GLU A 113 -5.44 -14.21 10.63
C GLU A 113 -4.99 -14.39 9.18
N ALA A 114 -4.56 -13.32 8.51
CA ALA A 114 -4.10 -13.36 7.12
C ALA A 114 -2.66 -13.91 6.93
N LEU A 115 -1.79 -13.83 7.95
CA LEU A 115 -0.37 -14.23 7.85
C LEU A 115 -0.13 -15.61 7.19
N PRO A 116 -0.89 -16.68 7.50
CA PRO A 116 -0.65 -18.00 6.89
C PRO A 116 -0.89 -18.05 5.38
N GLU A 117 -1.75 -17.17 4.84
CA GLU A 117 -2.08 -17.13 3.41
C GLU A 117 -0.96 -16.44 2.61
N LEU A 118 -0.31 -15.43 3.21
CA LEU A 118 0.80 -14.69 2.62
C LEU A 118 2.05 -15.56 2.39
N GLU A 119 2.21 -16.67 3.10
CA GLU A 119 3.34 -17.60 2.88
C GLU A 119 3.29 -18.26 1.49
N TRP A 120 2.09 -18.41 0.90
CA TRP A 120 1.89 -19.10 -0.38
C TRP A 120 2.05 -18.19 -1.61
N GLU A 121 1.85 -16.88 -1.43
CA GLU A 121 1.93 -15.85 -2.48
C GLU A 121 3.37 -15.53 -2.93
N ALA A 122 4.38 -16.18 -2.36
CA ALA A 122 5.78 -15.95 -2.70
C ALA A 122 6.24 -16.50 -4.06
N LYS A 123 5.34 -17.02 -4.91
CA LYS A 123 5.71 -17.58 -6.22
C LYS A 123 5.86 -16.45 -7.25
N PRO A 124 6.96 -16.40 -8.02
CA PRO A 124 7.25 -15.31 -8.96
C PRO A 124 6.18 -15.04 -10.02
N ASP A 125 5.28 -15.99 -10.26
CA ASP A 125 4.27 -15.98 -11.33
C ASP A 125 2.81 -15.89 -10.81
N ASP A 126 2.61 -15.75 -9.49
CA ASP A 126 1.30 -15.52 -8.87
C ASP A 126 1.29 -14.10 -8.31
N ASP A 127 0.42 -13.25 -8.84
CA ASP A 127 0.42 -11.78 -8.67
C ASP A 127 0.00 -11.31 -7.25
N GLY A 128 0.31 -12.05 -6.19
CA GLY A 128 -0.11 -11.82 -4.79
C GLY A 128 0.57 -10.64 -4.07
N PHE A 129 1.15 -9.69 -4.80
CA PHE A 129 1.71 -8.48 -4.20
C PHE A 129 0.70 -7.34 -4.17
N CYS A 130 0.86 -6.45 -3.19
CA CYS A 130 0.10 -5.20 -3.08
C CYS A 130 0.27 -4.33 -4.36
N LEU A 131 -0.82 -4.14 -5.10
CA LEU A 131 -0.83 -3.35 -6.34
C LEU A 131 -0.77 -1.84 -6.06
N ALA A 132 -1.15 -1.38 -4.86
CA ALA A 132 -0.92 0.00 -4.44
C ALA A 132 0.56 0.35 -4.18
N ASP A 133 1.47 -0.62 -4.24
CA ASP A 133 2.92 -0.40 -4.32
C ASP A 133 3.46 -0.93 -5.68
N HIS A 134 2.64 -0.87 -6.74
CA HIS A 134 2.97 -1.45 -8.05
C HIS A 134 4.27 -0.88 -8.63
N ARG A 135 4.61 0.39 -8.37
CA ARG A 135 5.92 0.92 -8.77
C ARG A 135 7.07 0.12 -8.16
N TYR A 136 7.01 -0.17 -6.87
CA TYR A 136 8.04 -0.95 -6.17
C TYR A 136 8.06 -2.40 -6.65
N TRP A 137 6.89 -2.97 -6.93
CA TRP A 137 6.79 -4.26 -7.59
C TRP A 137 7.50 -4.24 -8.95
N MET A 138 7.18 -3.29 -9.84
CA MET A 138 7.84 -3.15 -11.15
C MET A 138 9.36 -2.99 -11.04
N GLN A 139 9.86 -2.21 -10.07
CA GLN A 139 11.30 -2.05 -9.83
C GLN A 139 11.97 -3.36 -9.39
N LYS A 140 11.33 -4.12 -8.50
CA LYS A 140 11.82 -5.43 -8.05
C LYS A 140 11.92 -6.42 -9.21
N TYR A 141 10.92 -6.46 -10.09
CA TYR A 141 10.92 -7.36 -11.26
C TYR A 141 11.84 -6.87 -12.38
N ALA A 142 11.94 -5.57 -12.65
CA ALA A 142 12.93 -5.02 -13.59
C ALA A 142 14.36 -5.38 -13.15
N THR A 143 14.63 -5.39 -11.85
CA THR A 143 15.94 -5.79 -11.31
C THR A 143 16.15 -7.32 -11.38
N THR A 144 15.10 -8.11 -11.15
CA THR A 144 15.14 -9.58 -11.23
C THR A 144 15.30 -10.08 -12.67
N THR A 145 14.68 -9.42 -13.64
CA THR A 145 14.80 -9.73 -15.08
C THR A 145 16.09 -9.17 -15.70
N ALA A 146 16.74 -8.19 -15.06
CA ALA A 146 18.04 -7.66 -15.49
C ALA A 146 19.25 -8.48 -14.99
N LEU A 147 19.05 -9.61 -14.31
CA LEU A 147 20.13 -10.57 -14.04
C LEU A 147 20.69 -11.07 -15.38
N PRO A 148 22.01 -11.00 -15.61
CA PRO A 148 22.57 -11.30 -16.91
C PRO A 148 22.29 -12.77 -17.24
N THR A 149 21.67 -13.01 -18.39
CA THR A 149 21.82 -14.26 -19.13
C THR A 149 23.29 -14.34 -19.61
N GLY A 150 24.17 -14.64 -18.67
CA GLY A 150 25.61 -14.76 -18.87
C GLY A 150 26.11 -15.99 -18.13
N ARG A 151 25.79 -17.17 -18.67
CA ARG A 151 26.45 -18.42 -18.29
C ARG A 151 27.92 -18.38 -18.75
N ALA A 152 28.78 -18.82 -17.83
CA ALA A 152 30.01 -19.61 -17.99
C ALA A 152 30.97 -19.28 -19.15
#